data_AF-A0AAN7RZK9-F1
#
_entry.id   AF-A0AAN7RZK9-F1
#
_cell.length_a   1.000
_cell.length_b   1.000
_cell.length_c   1.000
_cell.angle_alpha   90.00
_cell.angle_beta   90.00
_cell.angle_gamma   90.00
#
_symmetry.space_group_name_H-M   'P 1'
#
loop_
_entity.id
_entity.type
_entity.pdbx_description
1 polymer ?
#
loop_
_entity_poly.entity_id
_entity_poly.type
_entity_poly.pdbx_seq_one_letter_code
_entity_poly.pdbx_strand_id
1 'polypeptide(L)'
;MDDLNMPEVDRYGRVKPHALIRQHIDYGHWCWISCILEAPRGYALLIGVGGSGKQSLSRLAAYICSLEVFQIALKKDYGIQDLRVDLASLYIKTGAKNLPTVFLLTDAQVPDERFLVLINDLLASGEAPDLFSDEDMESVVTGVRKEV
;
A
#
# COMPACT_ATOMS: atom_id res chain seq x y z
N MET A 1 17.74 -12.88 -8.96
CA MET A 1 19.02 -12.54 -9.61
C MET A 1 18.69 -11.65 -10.79
N ASP A 2 18.77 -10.33 -10.61
CA ASP A 2 18.53 -9.32 -11.66
C ASP A 2 19.57 -8.21 -11.52
N ASP A 3 20.84 -8.60 -11.61
CA ASP A 3 22.01 -7.71 -11.45
C ASP A 3 22.59 -7.20 -12.78
N LEU A 4 21.90 -7.41 -13.92
CA LEU A 4 22.53 -7.20 -15.23
C LEU A 4 22.23 -5.88 -15.94
N ASN A 5 21.57 -4.90 -15.31
CA ASN A 5 21.45 -3.57 -15.95
C ASN A 5 21.25 -2.39 -14.99
N MET A 6 22.13 -2.26 -13.98
CA MET A 6 22.21 -1.01 -13.22
C MET A 6 22.97 0.04 -14.04
N PRO A 7 22.39 1.24 -14.30
CA PRO A 7 23.09 2.27 -15.06
C PRO A 7 24.34 2.73 -14.30
N GLU A 8 25.43 2.94 -15.05
CA GLU A 8 26.73 3.30 -14.49
C GLU A 8 26.60 4.60 -13.67
N VAL A 9 26.95 4.51 -12.39
CA VAL A 9 26.80 5.59 -11.42
C VAL A 9 28.01 6.52 -11.55
N ASP A 10 27.79 7.84 -11.53
CA ASP A 10 28.90 8.79 -11.53
C ASP A 10 29.69 8.74 -10.19
N ARG A 11 30.88 9.38 -10.14
CA ARG A 11 31.72 9.43 -8.92
C ARG A 11 31.03 10.02 -7.69
N TYR A 12 29.83 10.59 -7.83
CA TYR A 12 29.04 11.19 -6.75
C TYR A 12 27.77 10.41 -6.42
N GLY A 13 27.61 9.19 -6.95
CA GLY A 13 26.46 8.35 -6.63
C GLY A 13 25.18 8.70 -7.40
N ARG A 14 25.24 9.51 -8.46
CA ARG A 14 24.05 9.98 -9.18
C ARG A 14 23.90 9.27 -10.52
N VAL A 15 22.65 8.95 -10.86
CA VAL A 15 22.25 8.40 -12.16
C VAL A 15 21.67 9.54 -13.01
N LYS A 16 22.05 9.61 -14.28
CA LYS A 16 21.57 10.67 -15.19
C LYS A 16 20.03 10.60 -15.29
N PRO A 17 19.29 11.73 -15.27
CA PRO A 17 17.83 11.73 -15.28
C PRO A 17 17.21 10.97 -16.48
N HIS A 18 17.86 11.02 -17.64
CA HIS A 18 17.40 10.27 -18.82
C HIS A 18 17.57 8.75 -18.66
N ALA A 19 18.56 8.28 -17.89
CA ALA A 19 18.74 6.87 -17.60
C ALA A 19 17.70 6.37 -16.60
N LEU A 20 17.26 7.21 -15.65
CA LEU A 20 16.12 6.92 -14.78
C LEU A 20 14.81 6.81 -15.57
N ILE A 21 14.57 7.72 -16.53
CA ILE A 21 13.39 7.67 -17.41
C ILE A 21 13.43 6.43 -18.31
N ARG A 22 14.61 6.07 -18.82
CA ARG A 22 14.78 4.87 -19.63
C ARG A 22 14.60 3.59 -18.82
N GLN A 23 15.08 3.55 -17.58
CA GLN A 23 14.77 2.48 -16.62
C GLN A 23 13.26 2.45 -16.30
N HIS A 24 12.59 3.61 -16.26
CA HIS A 24 11.14 3.73 -16.04
C HIS A 24 10.30 3.16 -17.19
N ILE A 25 10.78 3.30 -18.43
CA ILE A 25 10.11 2.85 -19.66
C ILE A 25 10.48 1.39 -19.97
N ASP A 26 11.75 1.02 -19.88
CA ASP A 26 12.26 -0.31 -20.27
C ASP A 26 11.85 -1.41 -19.28
N TYR A 27 11.62 -1.09 -18.00
CA TYR A 27 11.33 -2.13 -17.01
C TYR A 27 9.85 -2.52 -16.92
N GLY A 28 8.89 -1.76 -17.45
CA GLY A 28 7.47 -2.15 -17.39
C GLY A 28 6.90 -2.32 -15.98
N HIS A 29 7.63 -1.89 -14.93
CA HIS A 29 7.22 -2.05 -13.53
C HIS A 29 5.88 -1.35 -13.24
N TRP A 30 5.55 -0.29 -13.96
CA TRP A 30 4.27 0.42 -13.82
C TRP A 30 3.09 -0.45 -14.30
N CYS A 31 3.21 -1.13 -15.45
CA CYS A 31 2.20 -2.07 -15.93
C CYS A 31 2.01 -3.23 -14.96
N TRP A 32 3.10 -3.69 -14.33
CA TRP A 32 3.03 -4.80 -13.38
C TRP A 32 2.30 -4.41 -12.10
N ILE A 33 2.59 -3.22 -11.56
CA ILE A 33 1.87 -2.69 -10.39
C ILE A 33 0.39 -2.47 -10.73
N SER A 34 0.06 -1.86 -11.89
CA SER A 34 -1.34 -1.66 -12.27
C SER A 34 -2.08 -2.98 -12.49
N CYS A 35 -1.46 -3.98 -13.11
CA CYS A 35 -2.08 -5.31 -13.26
C CYS A 35 -2.31 -6.02 -11.93
N ILE A 36 -1.43 -5.84 -10.94
CA ILE A 36 -1.66 -6.39 -9.59
C ILE A 36 -2.79 -5.63 -8.89
N LEU A 37 -2.88 -4.31 -9.06
CA LEU A 37 -3.95 -3.49 -8.48
C LEU A 37 -5.32 -3.78 -9.09
N GLU A 38 -5.38 -4.23 -10.35
CA GLU A 38 -6.61 -4.67 -11.02
C GLU A 38 -7.02 -6.11 -10.66
N ALA A 39 -6.12 -6.90 -10.04
CA ALA A 39 -6.46 -8.24 -9.60
C ALA A 39 -7.33 -8.20 -8.32
N PRO A 40 -8.40 -9.02 -8.23
CA PRO A 40 -9.18 -9.12 -7.01
C PRO A 40 -8.29 -9.65 -5.88
N ARG A 41 -8.12 -8.84 -4.81
CA ARG A 41 -7.21 -9.12 -3.67
C ARG A 41 -5.72 -9.20 -4.07
N GLY A 42 -5.28 -8.36 -5.01
CA GLY A 42 -3.87 -8.23 -5.36
C GLY A 42 -3.04 -7.59 -4.24
N TYR A 43 -2.00 -8.30 -3.80
CA TYR A 43 -1.01 -7.78 -2.86
C TYR A 43 0.36 -7.75 -3.54
N ALA A 44 1.14 -6.69 -3.28
CA ALA A 44 2.49 -6.56 -3.81
C ALA A 44 3.46 -6.10 -2.72
N LEU A 45 4.60 -6.78 -2.61
CA LEU A 45 5.72 -6.34 -1.79
C LEU A 45 6.81 -5.77 -2.71
N LEU A 46 6.98 -4.45 -2.68
CA LEU A 46 7.96 -3.78 -3.53
C LEU A 46 9.33 -3.70 -2.84
N ILE A 47 10.23 -4.62 -3.20
CA ILE A 47 11.60 -4.66 -2.66
C ILE A 47 12.55 -3.90 -3.60
N GLY A 48 13.43 -3.08 -3.03
CA GLY A 48 14.51 -2.44 -3.79
C GLY A 48 15.23 -1.35 -3.00
N VAL A 49 16.38 -0.90 -3.50
CA VAL A 49 17.22 0.13 -2.86
C VAL A 49 16.48 1.47 -2.70
N GLY A 50 16.84 2.25 -1.67
CA GLY A 50 16.28 3.58 -1.43
C GLY A 50 16.48 4.52 -2.63
N GLY A 51 15.51 5.40 -2.90
CA GLY A 51 15.58 6.34 -4.03
C GLY A 51 15.14 5.80 -5.40
N SER A 52 14.80 4.52 -5.52
CA SER A 52 14.29 3.90 -6.75
C SER A 52 12.87 4.34 -7.17
N GLY A 53 12.22 5.23 -6.44
CA GLY A 53 10.92 5.78 -6.81
C GLY A 53 9.72 4.84 -6.62
N LYS A 54 9.90 3.68 -5.97
CA LYS A 54 8.83 2.67 -5.72
C LYS A 54 7.54 3.29 -5.17
N GLN A 55 7.66 4.14 -4.16
CA GLN A 55 6.52 4.80 -3.53
C GLN A 55 5.80 5.77 -4.48
N SER A 56 6.55 6.55 -5.26
CA SER A 56 5.99 7.48 -6.25
C SER A 56 5.32 6.74 -7.39
N LEU A 57 5.92 5.64 -7.85
CA LEU A 57 5.37 4.75 -8.87
C LEU A 57 4.07 4.08 -8.42
N SER A 58 4.01 3.55 -7.20
CA SER A 58 2.79 2.95 -6.65
C SER A 58 1.65 3.97 -6.54
N ARG A 59 1.95 5.21 -6.12
CA ARG A 59 0.94 6.28 -6.09
C ARG A 59 0.47 6.70 -7.49
N LEU A 60 1.39 6.76 -8.45
CA LEU A 60 1.05 7.06 -9.84
C LEU A 60 0.18 5.96 -10.45
N ALA A 61 0.50 4.68 -10.20
CA ALA A 61 -0.30 3.55 -10.65
C ALA A 61 -1.71 3.58 -10.04
N ALA A 62 -1.82 3.83 -8.73
CA ALA A 62 -3.11 4.00 -8.08
C ALA A 62 -3.92 5.15 -8.69
N TYR A 63 -3.29 6.29 -8.99
CA TYR A 63 -3.94 7.42 -9.66
C TYR A 63 -4.46 7.05 -11.05
N ILE A 64 -3.69 6.33 -11.86
CA ILE A 64 -4.11 5.88 -13.20
C ILE A 64 -5.29 4.91 -13.10
N CYS A 65 -5.26 3.99 -12.13
CA CYS A 65 -6.34 3.04 -11.87
C CYS A 65 -7.55 3.65 -11.14
N SER A 66 -7.56 4.98 -10.90
CA SER A 66 -8.61 5.69 -10.14
C SER A 66 -8.86 5.12 -8.73
N LEU A 67 -7.78 4.68 -8.08
CA LEU A 67 -7.80 4.15 -6.71
C LEU A 67 -7.32 5.20 -5.72
N GLU A 68 -8.00 5.32 -4.59
CA GLU A 68 -7.56 6.16 -3.48
C GLU A 68 -6.33 5.52 -2.81
N VAL A 69 -5.30 6.30 -2.51
CA VAL A 69 -4.15 5.80 -1.76
C VAL A 69 -4.35 6.08 -0.28
N PHE A 70 -4.46 5.01 0.51
CA PHE A 70 -4.42 5.09 1.96
C PHE A 70 -3.03 4.78 2.47
N GLN A 71 -2.45 5.70 3.24
CA GLN A 71 -1.16 5.53 3.87
C GLN A 71 -1.24 5.95 5.33
N ILE A 72 -0.64 5.15 6.22
CA ILE A 72 -0.63 5.44 7.65
C ILE A 72 0.24 6.66 7.93
N ALA A 73 -0.21 7.53 8.83
CA ALA A 73 0.57 8.68 9.30
C ALA A 73 1.04 8.42 10.73
N LEU A 74 2.34 8.11 10.89
CA LEU A 74 2.92 7.92 12.21
C LEU A 74 2.90 9.23 13.02
N LYS A 75 2.36 9.16 14.23
CA LYS A 75 2.40 10.22 15.23
C LYS A 75 3.44 9.87 16.31
N LYS A 76 3.85 10.85 17.12
CA LYS A 76 4.57 10.55 18.38
C LYS A 76 3.65 9.65 19.22
N ASP A 77 4.18 8.51 19.65
CA ASP A 77 3.48 7.47 20.43
C ASP A 77 2.44 6.65 19.64
N TYR A 78 2.60 6.53 18.31
CA TYR A 78 1.76 5.66 17.49
C TYR A 78 1.90 4.19 17.88
N GLY A 79 0.83 3.62 18.44
CA GLY A 79 0.78 2.25 18.92
C GLY A 79 -0.07 1.33 18.06
N ILE A 80 -0.21 0.09 18.52
CA ILE A 80 -1.05 -0.94 17.88
C ILE A 80 -2.53 -0.52 17.86
N GLN A 81 -2.98 0.21 18.88
CA GLN A 81 -4.37 0.68 18.95
C GLN A 81 -4.65 1.74 17.88
N ASP A 82 -3.70 2.66 17.61
CA ASP A 82 -3.83 3.63 16.53
C ASP A 82 -3.87 2.92 15.16
N LEU A 83 -3.05 1.89 14.97
CA LEU A 83 -3.10 1.06 13.77
C LEU A 83 -4.46 0.42 13.55
N ARG A 84 -5.06 -0.13 14.61
CA ARG A 84 -6.42 -0.70 14.53
C ARG A 84 -7.45 0.34 14.10
N VAL A 85 -7.38 1.55 14.63
CA VAL A 85 -8.29 2.65 14.25
C VAL A 85 -8.09 3.09 12.80
N ASP A 86 -6.84 3.16 12.33
CA ASP A 86 -6.54 3.49 10.94
C ASP A 86 -7.02 2.39 9.98
N LEU A 87 -6.84 1.11 10.34
CA LEU A 87 -7.38 -0.01 9.60
C LEU A 87 -8.91 0.00 9.62
N ALA A 88 -9.56 0.24 10.76
CA ALA A 88 -11.02 0.36 10.84
C ALA A 88 -11.55 1.45 9.91
N SER A 89 -10.87 2.60 9.86
CA SER A 89 -11.19 3.68 8.93
C SER A 89 -11.02 3.28 7.46
N LEU A 90 -10.02 2.44 7.15
CA LEU A 90 -9.83 1.87 5.82
C LEU A 90 -11.00 0.94 5.45
N TYR A 91 -11.40 0.02 6.34
CA TYR A 91 -12.54 -0.87 6.12
C TYR A 91 -13.86 -0.12 5.92
N ILE A 92 -14.10 0.95 6.68
CA ILE A 92 -15.29 1.79 6.49
C ILE A 92 -15.25 2.47 5.11
N LYS A 93 -14.09 2.97 4.67
CA LYS A 93 -13.95 3.60 3.35
C LYS A 93 -14.19 2.61 2.21
N THR A 94 -13.63 1.41 2.29
CA THR A 94 -13.77 0.40 1.23
C THR A 94 -15.12 -0.30 1.29
N GLY A 95 -15.65 -0.57 2.49
CA GLY A 95 -16.89 -1.30 2.71
C GLY A 95 -18.14 -0.42 2.59
N ALA A 96 -18.19 0.72 3.29
CA ALA A 96 -19.42 1.51 3.37
C ALA A 96 -19.54 2.61 2.29
N LYS A 97 -18.43 3.02 1.66
CA LYS A 97 -18.44 4.01 0.55
C LYS A 97 -18.10 3.40 -0.80
N ASN A 98 -17.80 2.09 -0.83
CA ASN A 98 -17.37 1.35 -2.02
C ASN A 98 -16.25 2.06 -2.81
N LEU A 99 -15.33 2.72 -2.10
CA LEU A 99 -14.21 3.42 -2.71
C LEU A 99 -13.04 2.45 -2.88
N PRO A 100 -12.64 2.13 -4.13
CA PRO A 100 -11.56 1.21 -4.36
C PRO A 100 -10.26 1.89 -3.92
N THR A 101 -9.61 1.31 -2.91
CA THR A 101 -8.51 1.94 -2.16
C THR A 101 -7.30 1.02 -2.14
N VAL A 102 -6.11 1.59 -2.34
CA VAL A 102 -4.83 0.91 -2.19
C VAL A 102 -4.24 1.25 -0.82
N PHE A 103 -4.00 0.22 -0.02
CA PHE A 103 -3.24 0.35 1.22
C PHE A 103 -1.74 0.34 0.92
N LEU A 104 -1.06 1.46 1.18
CA LEU A 104 0.37 1.59 1.01
C LEU A 104 1.05 1.66 2.38
N LEU A 105 1.97 0.72 2.63
CA LEU A 105 2.78 0.67 3.84
C LEU A 105 4.26 0.70 3.48
N THR A 106 5.03 1.52 4.19
CA THR A 106 6.50 1.56 4.08
C THR A 106 7.16 1.01 5.34
N ASP A 107 8.39 0.52 5.23
CA ASP A 107 9.23 0.08 6.35
C ASP A 107 9.37 1.16 7.45
N ALA A 108 9.52 2.42 7.06
CA ALA A 108 9.56 3.56 7.99
C ALA A 108 8.27 3.73 8.83
N GLN A 109 7.17 3.08 8.45
CA GLN A 109 5.87 3.14 9.12
C GLN A 109 5.62 1.96 10.06
N VAL A 110 6.59 1.07 10.21
CA VAL A 110 6.51 -0.11 11.05
C VAL A 110 7.52 0.04 12.19
N PRO A 111 7.16 0.74 13.28
CA PRO A 111 8.05 0.93 14.41
C PRO A 111 8.25 -0.33 15.25
N ASP A 112 7.26 -1.24 15.23
CA ASP A 112 7.23 -2.48 16.03
C ASP A 112 6.81 -3.65 15.14
N GLU A 113 7.45 -4.81 15.32
CA GLU A 113 7.15 -6.07 14.62
C GLU A 113 5.71 -6.53 14.85
N ARG A 114 5.08 -6.16 15.97
CA ARG A 114 3.67 -6.47 16.27
C ARG A 114 2.71 -5.93 15.22
N PHE A 115 3.09 -4.90 14.46
CA PHE A 115 2.28 -4.37 13.36
C PHE A 115 2.22 -5.37 12.20
N LEU A 116 3.33 -6.06 11.93
CA LEU A 116 3.42 -7.05 10.86
C LEU A 116 2.52 -8.27 11.13
N VAL A 117 2.29 -8.60 12.40
CA VAL A 117 1.32 -9.65 12.79
C VAL A 117 -0.08 -9.27 12.32
N LEU A 118 -0.54 -8.06 12.63
CA LEU A 118 -1.86 -7.57 12.20
C LEU A 118 -1.99 -7.47 10.68
N ILE A 119 -0.92 -7.04 10.00
CA ILE A 119 -0.91 -6.99 8.53
C ILE A 119 -0.97 -8.40 7.96
N ASN A 120 -0.23 -9.35 8.53
CA ASN A 120 -0.30 -10.74 8.09
C ASN A 120 -1.68 -11.34 8.27
N ASP A 121 -2.34 -11.07 9.41
CA ASP A 121 -3.72 -11.48 9.64
C ASP A 121 -4.65 -10.87 8.59
N LEU A 122 -4.53 -9.57 8.33
CA LEU A 122 -5.27 -8.87 7.27
C LEU A 122 -5.05 -9.50 5.88
N LEU A 123 -3.82 -9.89 5.54
CA LEU A 123 -3.50 -10.50 4.24
C LEU A 123 -4.01 -11.94 4.15
N ALA A 124 -3.97 -12.69 5.25
CA ALA A 124 -4.32 -14.11 5.28
C ALA A 124 -5.85 -14.34 5.29
N SER A 125 -6.57 -13.68 6.20
CA SER A 125 -8.02 -13.87 6.37
C SER A 125 -8.83 -12.77 5.67
N GLY A 126 -8.26 -11.58 5.45
CA GLY A 126 -9.04 -10.40 5.07
C GLY A 126 -9.83 -9.81 6.24
N GLU A 127 -9.56 -10.25 7.47
CA GLU A 127 -10.17 -9.76 8.71
C GLU A 127 -9.09 -9.67 9.79
N ALA A 128 -8.89 -8.50 10.38
CA ALA A 128 -8.02 -8.37 11.54
C ALA A 128 -8.87 -8.40 12.85
N PRO A 129 -8.48 -9.21 13.85
CA PRO A 129 -9.27 -9.39 15.08
C PRO A 129 -9.32 -8.12 15.93
N ASP A 130 -10.44 -7.91 16.65
CA ASP A 130 -10.70 -6.73 17.51
C ASP A 130 -10.60 -5.38 16.78
N LEU A 131 -10.96 -5.31 15.49
CA LEU A 131 -10.97 -4.03 14.77
C LEU A 131 -12.18 -3.17 15.08
N PHE A 132 -13.32 -3.80 15.27
CA PHE A 132 -14.62 -3.15 15.46
C PHE A 132 -15.26 -3.69 16.73
N SER A 133 -15.97 -2.82 17.44
CA SER A 133 -16.93 -3.25 18.45
C SER A 133 -18.15 -3.89 17.75
N ASP A 134 -18.92 -4.70 18.48
CA ASP A 134 -20.15 -5.31 17.96
C ASP A 134 -21.13 -4.24 17.42
N GLU A 135 -21.17 -3.06 18.05
CA GLU A 135 -22.00 -1.92 17.62
C GLU A 135 -21.51 -1.30 16.30
N ASP A 136 -20.19 -1.15 16.12
CA ASP A 136 -19.61 -0.60 14.89
C ASP A 136 -19.77 -1.57 13.71
N MET A 137 -19.68 -2.88 13.97
CA MET A 137 -19.93 -3.90 12.95
C MET A 137 -21.35 -3.80 12.39
N GLU A 138 -22.36 -3.64 13.25
CA GLU A 138 -23.75 -3.54 12.82
C GLU A 138 -23.98 -2.29 11.94
N SER A 139 -23.32 -1.18 12.27
CA SER A 139 -23.34 0.05 11.48
C SER A 139 -22.72 -0.14 10.09
N VAL A 140 -21.56 -0.80 10.01
CA VAL A 140 -20.87 -1.08 8.75
C VAL A 140 -21.69 -2.05 7.87
N VAL A 141 -22.23 -3.12 8.44
CA VAL A 141 -23.07 -4.09 7.72
C VAL A 141 -24.34 -3.42 7.18
N THR A 142 -24.95 -2.53 7.96
CA THR A 142 -26.12 -1.76 7.52
C THR A 142 -25.76 -0.78 6.40
N GLY A 143 -24.57 -0.17 6.44
CA GLY A 143 -24.04 0.67 5.38
C GLY A 143 -23.86 -0.10 4.06
N VAL A 144 -23.19 -1.26 4.11
CA VAL A 144 -22.97 -2.13 2.94
C VAL A 144 -24.30 -2.61 2.35
N ARG A 145 -25.27 -3.00 3.19
CA ARG A 145 -26.59 -3.49 2.73
C ARG A 145 -27.45 -2.42 2.05
N LYS A 146 -27.18 -1.13 2.25
CA LYS A 146 -27.91 -0.05 1.57
C LYS A 146 -27.43 0.20 0.14
N GLU A 147 -26.24 -0.28 -0.23
CA GLU A 147 -25.66 -0.09 -1.56
C GLU A 147 -25.78 -1.33 -2.48
N VAL A 148 -26.35 -2.44 -1.98
CA VAL A 148 -26.65 -3.66 -2.76
C VAL A 148 -28.10 -3.69 -3.21
#